data_AF-A0A4U3LN56-F1
#
_entry.id   AF-A0A4U3LN56-F1
#
_cell.length_a   1.000
_cell.length_b   1.000
_cell.length_c   1.000
_cell.angle_alpha   90.00
_cell.angle_beta   90.00
_cell.angle_gamma   90.00
#
_symmetry.space_group_name_H-M   'P 1'
#
loop_
_entity.id
_entity.type
_entity.pdbx_description
1 polymer ?
#
loop_
_entity_poly.entity_id
_entity_poly.type
_entity_poly.pdbx_seq_one_letter_code
_entity_poly.pdbx_strand_id
1 'polypeptide(L)'
;MEASTTTAAYPVTRRPIWERDRPRSSAITVSSPIGSTSMVTKENVETPRNTSAAVARRDERGMRSPDPGKRCDAGSFSSMTDSSHAEFRIVGGHPALDLVNTVTPRLRDGAAEHDYLTSPAELLDWSRRIGLIDLRDHSAIEGTWRSAPELAAKALGATLEIREATYDVLAPRAAGAVVAIDGVKRSQGSAFERLMLRWSAAAARSMLIPGADRERGVAELVVGTSPAQLIPDRLVVAAVELVRTVELRQLRACPVDDGGCGWLFLDRSRNGSRRWCAMEDCGTRAKIRKLGERRRATAVPQS
;
A
#
# COMPACT_ATOMS: atom_id res chain seq x y z
N MET A 1 -45.88 -14.02 28.09
CA MET A 1 -44.81 -14.37 27.14
C MET A 1 -44.28 -13.07 26.57
N GLU A 2 -43.31 -12.45 27.24
CA GLU A 2 -42.68 -11.21 26.77
C GLU A 2 -41.41 -11.56 26.00
N ALA A 3 -41.38 -11.19 24.72
CA ALA A 3 -40.24 -11.38 23.85
C ALA A 3 -39.19 -10.31 24.15
N SER A 4 -38.12 -10.70 24.85
CA SER A 4 -36.93 -9.86 25.02
C SER A 4 -36.21 -9.74 23.69
N THR A 5 -36.22 -8.54 23.11
CA THR A 5 -35.45 -8.19 21.92
C THR A 5 -34.02 -7.86 22.35
N THR A 6 -33.11 -8.81 22.20
CA THR A 6 -31.68 -8.58 22.43
C THR A 6 -31.10 -7.78 21.26
N THR A 7 -30.97 -6.46 21.43
CA THR A 7 -30.15 -5.62 20.55
C THR A 7 -28.69 -6.02 20.71
N ALA A 8 -28.12 -6.69 19.71
CA ALA A 8 -26.70 -7.00 19.67
C ALA A 8 -25.89 -5.69 19.57
N ALA A 9 -25.23 -5.33 20.66
CA ALA A 9 -24.29 -4.21 20.69
C ALA A 9 -23.06 -4.57 19.85
N TYR A 10 -22.82 -3.84 18.75
CA TYR A 10 -21.57 -3.88 18.00
C TYR A 10 -20.55 -2.98 18.70
N PRO A 11 -19.49 -3.50 19.32
CA PRO A 11 -18.44 -2.67 19.89
C PRO A 11 -17.58 -2.05 18.79
N VAL A 12 -17.24 -0.77 18.99
CA VAL A 12 -16.35 0.05 18.16
C VAL A 12 -15.04 -0.71 17.90
N THR A 13 -14.80 -1.08 16.64
CA THR A 13 -13.52 -1.66 16.23
C THR A 13 -12.42 -0.61 16.37
N ARG A 14 -11.26 -0.99 16.93
CA ARG A 14 -10.11 -0.09 17.00
C ARG A 14 -9.67 0.26 15.58
N ARG A 15 -9.51 1.56 15.29
CA ARG A 15 -9.07 2.05 13.98
C ARG A 15 -7.87 1.24 13.45
N PRO A 16 -7.89 0.84 12.16
CA PRO A 16 -6.74 0.20 11.55
C PRO A 16 -5.52 1.12 11.62
N ILE A 17 -4.34 0.52 11.75
CA ILE A 17 -3.08 1.22 12.13
C ILE A 17 -2.78 2.41 11.20
N TRP A 18 -3.11 2.31 9.91
CA TRP A 18 -2.85 3.35 8.91
C TRP A 18 -3.77 4.58 9.03
N GLU A 19 -4.89 4.51 9.76
CA GLU A 19 -5.80 5.65 10.00
C GLU A 19 -5.44 6.43 11.28
N ARG A 20 -4.51 5.90 12.09
CA ARG A 20 -4.07 6.52 13.35
C ARG A 20 -3.11 7.69 13.14
N ASP A 21 -2.38 7.69 12.03
CA ASP A 21 -1.35 8.68 11.72
C ASP A 21 -1.84 9.81 10.79
N ARG A 22 -3.16 9.98 10.59
CA ARG A 22 -3.69 11.07 9.77
C ARG A 22 -3.32 12.44 10.39
N PRO A 23 -2.57 13.33 9.69
CA PRO A 23 -2.62 14.74 10.03
C PRO A 23 -4.05 15.26 9.84
N ARG A 24 -4.47 16.23 10.65
CA ARG A 24 -5.79 16.86 10.56
C ARG A 24 -6.02 17.33 9.11
N SER A 25 -6.86 16.62 8.36
CA SER A 25 -7.32 17.11 7.06
C SER A 25 -8.23 18.30 7.31
N SER A 26 -7.77 19.48 6.90
CA SER A 26 -8.59 20.68 6.79
C SER A 26 -9.82 20.35 5.94
N ALA A 27 -10.96 20.90 6.36
CA ALA A 27 -12.28 20.70 5.79
C ALA A 27 -12.29 20.51 4.26
N ILE A 28 -13.13 19.59 3.79
CA ILE A 28 -13.52 19.50 2.38
C ILE A 28 -14.21 20.82 2.04
N THR A 29 -13.51 21.75 1.40
CA THR A 29 -14.14 22.91 0.77
C THR A 29 -14.83 22.41 -0.49
N VAL A 30 -16.13 22.17 -0.40
CA VAL A 30 -16.99 22.02 -1.58
C VAL A 30 -17.02 23.40 -2.24
N SER A 31 -16.17 23.61 -3.24
CA SER A 31 -16.23 24.82 -4.06
C SER A 31 -17.32 24.64 -5.11
N SER A 32 -18.50 25.17 -4.83
CA SER A 32 -19.54 25.36 -5.86
C SER A 32 -19.10 26.46 -6.84
N PRO A 33 -19.19 26.26 -8.16
CA PRO A 33 -18.90 27.29 -9.13
C PRO A 33 -20.18 28.10 -9.39
N ILE A 34 -20.45 29.11 -8.57
CA ILE A 34 -21.34 30.20 -8.95
C ILE A 34 -20.62 31.50 -8.62
N GLY A 35 -20.19 32.20 -9.67
CA GLY A 35 -19.52 33.47 -9.58
C GLY A 35 -20.47 34.54 -9.03
N SER A 36 -19.99 35.28 -8.05
CA SER A 36 -20.54 36.58 -7.68
C SER A 36 -19.40 37.45 -7.18
N THR A 37 -18.99 38.37 -8.04
CA THR A 37 -18.01 39.41 -7.80
C THR A 37 -18.45 40.29 -6.64
N SER A 38 -17.59 40.51 -5.64
CA SER A 38 -17.57 41.75 -4.88
C SER A 38 -16.21 41.95 -4.20
N MET A 39 -15.58 43.05 -4.58
CA MET A 39 -14.41 43.65 -3.94
C MET A 39 -14.76 44.09 -2.52
N VAL A 40 -13.92 43.81 -1.52
CA VAL A 40 -13.63 44.74 -0.41
C VAL A 40 -12.19 44.52 0.07
N THR A 41 -11.62 45.66 0.44
CA THR A 41 -10.29 46.15 0.81
C THR A 41 -9.37 45.33 1.73
N LYS A 42 -8.06 45.59 1.49
CA LYS A 42 -6.88 45.35 2.31
C LYS A 42 -7.07 45.69 3.79
N GLU A 43 -6.48 44.89 4.66
CA GLU A 43 -5.81 45.39 5.88
C GLU A 43 -4.62 44.49 6.27
N ASN A 44 -3.47 45.16 6.40
CA ASN A 44 -2.20 44.64 6.88
C ASN A 44 -2.26 44.48 8.40
N VAL A 45 -1.79 43.36 8.93
CA VAL A 45 -1.20 43.32 10.29
C VAL A 45 0.03 42.42 10.29
N GLU A 46 1.20 43.06 10.30
CA GLU A 46 2.48 42.49 10.70
C GLU A 46 2.54 42.34 12.23
N THR A 47 3.27 41.33 12.72
CA THR A 47 4.21 41.35 13.87
C THR A 47 4.58 39.89 14.28
N PRO A 48 5.66 39.65 15.05
CA PRO A 48 7.05 39.83 14.63
C PRO A 48 7.90 38.56 14.79
N ARG A 49 9.10 38.62 14.21
CA ARG A 49 10.22 37.69 14.39
C ARG A 49 10.60 37.60 15.86
N ASN A 50 10.97 36.40 16.32
CA ASN A 50 11.82 36.25 17.48
C ASN A 50 13.08 35.44 17.14
N THR A 51 14.20 36.01 17.58
CA THR A 51 15.58 35.65 17.29
C THR A 51 16.19 34.73 18.35
N SER A 52 17.16 33.94 17.90
CA SER A 52 18.35 33.47 18.62
C SER A 52 18.21 32.49 19.80
N ALA A 53 18.84 31.33 19.66
CA ALA A 53 20.09 31.05 20.38
C ALA A 53 20.76 29.76 19.86
N ALA A 54 22.01 29.91 19.43
CA ALA A 54 22.95 28.82 19.17
C ALA A 54 23.64 28.42 20.49
N VAL A 55 23.80 27.11 20.75
CA VAL A 55 24.83 26.61 21.67
C VAL A 55 25.46 25.32 21.13
N ALA A 56 26.74 25.46 20.84
CA ALA A 56 27.89 24.55 20.92
C ALA A 56 27.76 23.01 20.77
N ARG A 57 28.51 22.56 19.77
CA ARG A 57 29.25 21.30 19.59
C ARG A 57 29.73 20.59 20.86
N ARG A 58 29.73 19.25 20.81
CA ARG A 58 30.81 18.42 21.33
C ARG A 58 31.15 17.28 20.37
N ASP A 59 32.39 17.32 19.91
CA ASP A 59 33.17 16.26 19.28
C ASP A 59 33.43 15.16 20.31
N GLU A 60 33.21 13.88 19.98
CA GLU A 60 34.01 12.79 20.54
C GLU A 60 34.37 11.80 19.42
N ARG A 61 35.59 11.99 18.91
CA ARG A 61 36.36 11.03 18.12
C ARG A 61 36.96 10.00 19.07
N GLY A 62 36.57 8.74 18.93
CA GLY A 62 37.24 7.59 19.54
C GLY A 62 37.68 6.61 18.46
N MET A 63 38.94 6.70 18.06
CA MET A 63 39.62 5.84 17.08
C MET A 63 40.35 4.72 17.83
N ARG A 64 40.20 3.45 17.42
CA ARG A 64 41.27 2.42 17.39
C ARG A 64 40.76 1.09 16.79
N SER A 65 41.36 0.72 15.66
CA SER A 65 41.46 -0.63 15.09
C SER A 65 42.68 -1.37 15.67
N PRO A 66 43.14 -2.51 15.11
CA PRO A 66 42.51 -3.81 14.84
C PRO A 66 43.30 -4.95 15.54
N ASP A 67 43.05 -6.22 15.16
CA ASP A 67 43.98 -7.39 15.08
C ASP A 67 43.43 -8.68 15.76
N PRO A 68 43.99 -9.89 15.52
CA PRO A 68 43.87 -10.72 14.31
C PRO A 68 43.26 -12.11 14.55
N GLY A 69 42.79 -12.72 13.46
CA GLY A 69 43.03 -14.14 13.17
C GLY A 69 42.11 -15.17 13.84
N LYS A 70 41.28 -15.84 13.01
CA LYS A 70 41.30 -17.32 12.90
C LYS A 70 40.42 -17.82 11.75
N ARG A 71 41.13 -18.39 10.77
CA ARG A 71 40.86 -19.59 9.95
C ARG A 71 39.61 -19.63 9.07
N CYS A 72 39.91 -19.67 7.77
CA CYS A 72 39.08 -20.21 6.71
C CYS A 72 38.86 -21.72 6.96
N ASP A 73 37.61 -22.12 7.12
CA ASP A 73 37.20 -23.50 6.86
C ASP A 73 36.41 -23.52 5.55
N ALA A 74 37.00 -24.20 4.57
CA ALA A 74 36.35 -24.60 3.34
C ALA A 74 35.33 -25.69 3.67
N GLY A 75 34.05 -25.31 3.73
CA GLY A 75 32.94 -26.21 3.99
C GLY A 75 31.84 -26.03 2.96
N SER A 76 31.82 -26.94 1.97
CA SER A 76 30.67 -27.38 1.18
C SER A 76 29.65 -26.31 0.74
N PHE A 77 29.78 -25.87 -0.52
CA PHE A 77 28.73 -25.19 -1.28
C PHE A 77 27.58 -26.19 -1.56
N SER A 78 26.76 -26.47 -0.56
CA SER A 78 25.46 -27.09 -0.79
C SER A 78 24.53 -26.05 -1.39
N SER A 79 24.32 -26.20 -2.70
CA SER A 79 23.14 -25.82 -3.47
C SER A 79 21.87 -25.69 -2.60
N MET A 80 21.62 -24.50 -2.07
CA MET A 80 20.33 -24.10 -1.51
C MET A 80 19.54 -23.41 -2.62
N THR A 81 18.94 -24.21 -3.50
CA THR A 81 17.71 -23.81 -4.18
C THR A 81 16.58 -23.96 -3.16
N ASP A 82 16.40 -22.97 -2.29
CA ASP A 82 15.18 -22.83 -1.51
C ASP A 82 14.15 -22.08 -2.36
N SER A 83 13.51 -22.83 -3.25
CA SER A 83 12.54 -22.35 -4.23
C SER A 83 11.09 -22.60 -3.80
N SER A 84 10.77 -22.66 -2.50
CA SER A 84 9.38 -22.94 -2.07
C SER A 84 8.72 -21.92 -1.15
N HIS A 85 9.42 -20.96 -0.54
CA HIS A 85 8.78 -19.89 0.27
C HIS A 85 9.55 -18.56 0.23
N ALA A 86 9.63 -17.92 -0.94
CA ALA A 86 9.93 -16.49 -0.98
C ALA A 86 8.76 -15.74 -0.32
N GLU A 87 8.88 -15.48 0.99
CA GLU A 87 7.84 -14.88 1.81
C GLU A 87 7.28 -13.62 1.13
N PHE A 88 5.98 -13.65 0.76
CA PHE A 88 5.28 -12.51 0.17
C PHE A 88 5.53 -11.28 1.06
N ARG A 89 6.04 -10.17 0.53
CA ARG A 89 6.46 -9.03 1.35
C ARG A 89 5.54 -7.82 1.19
N ILE A 90 5.28 -7.19 2.33
CA ILE A 90 4.41 -6.01 2.45
C ILE A 90 5.31 -4.77 2.42
N VAL A 91 5.46 -4.18 1.23
CA VAL A 91 6.43 -3.09 0.98
C VAL A 91 5.82 -1.85 0.33
N GLY A 92 4.53 -1.90 -0.04
CA GLY A 92 3.83 -0.80 -0.69
C GLY A 92 3.71 0.43 0.20
N GLY A 93 3.60 0.22 1.51
CA GLY A 93 3.43 1.29 2.50
C GLY A 93 2.01 1.85 2.56
N HIS A 94 1.06 1.13 1.95
CA HIS A 94 -0.38 1.41 1.97
C HIS A 94 -1.15 0.14 1.56
N PRO A 95 -2.25 -0.26 2.24
CA PRO A 95 -2.98 -1.50 1.95
C PRO A 95 -3.36 -1.71 0.48
N ALA A 96 -3.78 -0.64 -0.20
CA ALA A 96 -4.12 -0.70 -1.62
C ALA A 96 -2.89 -0.98 -2.53
N LEU A 97 -1.70 -0.51 -2.17
CA LEU A 97 -0.46 -0.86 -2.88
C LEU A 97 -0.03 -2.29 -2.56
N ASP A 98 -0.16 -2.70 -1.29
CA ASP A 98 0.14 -4.07 -0.88
C ASP A 98 -0.80 -5.08 -1.58
N LEU A 99 -2.06 -4.70 -1.85
CA LEU A 99 -2.99 -5.47 -2.68
C LEU A 99 -2.50 -5.56 -4.12
N VAL A 100 -2.12 -4.43 -4.74
CA VAL A 100 -1.56 -4.41 -6.10
C VAL A 100 -0.32 -5.29 -6.22
N ASN A 101 0.48 -5.35 -5.16
CA ASN A 101 1.74 -6.09 -5.13
C ASN A 101 1.57 -7.59 -4.85
N THR A 102 0.35 -8.12 -4.71
CA THR A 102 0.12 -9.58 -4.61
C THR A 102 0.37 -10.33 -5.91
N VAL A 103 0.88 -9.66 -6.94
CA VAL A 103 1.28 -10.27 -8.21
C VAL A 103 2.74 -9.93 -8.46
N THR A 104 3.57 -10.92 -8.78
CA THR A 104 5.00 -10.74 -9.05
C THR A 104 5.45 -11.51 -10.29
N PRO A 105 6.35 -10.94 -11.12
CA PRO A 105 6.57 -9.51 -11.22
C PRO A 105 5.28 -8.79 -11.64
N ARG A 106 5.11 -7.55 -11.18
CA ARG A 106 3.95 -6.74 -11.56
C ARG A 106 4.25 -6.02 -12.87
N LEU A 107 3.82 -6.63 -13.97
CA LEU A 107 3.98 -6.13 -15.34
C LEU A 107 2.61 -5.92 -15.97
N ARG A 108 2.47 -4.92 -16.84
CA ARG A 108 1.22 -4.65 -17.57
C ARG A 108 0.98 -5.66 -18.71
N ASP A 109 2.06 -6.00 -19.42
CA ASP A 109 2.03 -6.80 -20.66
C ASP A 109 2.89 -8.07 -20.59
N GLY A 110 3.33 -8.44 -19.38
CA GLY A 110 4.10 -9.66 -19.12
C GLY A 110 3.26 -10.68 -18.34
N ALA A 111 3.55 -11.97 -18.53
CA ALA A 111 2.98 -12.99 -17.66
C ALA A 111 3.46 -12.75 -16.22
N ALA A 112 2.51 -12.66 -15.29
CA ALA A 112 2.85 -12.77 -13.88
C ALA A 112 3.47 -14.15 -13.65
N GLU A 113 4.59 -14.19 -12.95
CA GLU A 113 5.19 -15.46 -12.53
C GLU A 113 4.38 -16.08 -11.39
N HIS A 114 3.81 -15.24 -10.51
CA HIS A 114 3.06 -15.68 -9.36
C HIS A 114 1.98 -14.67 -8.94
N ASP A 115 0.78 -15.18 -8.62
CA ASP A 115 -0.29 -14.45 -7.96
C ASP A 115 -0.50 -15.07 -6.57
N TYR A 116 -0.38 -14.27 -5.51
CA TYR A 116 -0.50 -14.70 -4.12
C TYR A 116 -1.96 -14.71 -3.61
N LEU A 117 -2.93 -14.28 -4.43
CA LEU A 117 -4.35 -14.23 -4.07
C LEU A 117 -5.19 -15.03 -5.06
N THR A 118 -5.05 -16.36 -5.02
CA THR A 118 -5.79 -17.28 -5.92
C THR A 118 -7.02 -17.90 -5.26
N SER A 119 -7.12 -17.82 -3.94
CA SER A 119 -8.21 -18.42 -3.17
C SER A 119 -8.75 -17.49 -2.08
N PRO A 120 -10.00 -17.72 -1.60
CA PRO A 120 -10.52 -16.97 -0.45
C PRO A 120 -9.70 -17.19 0.83
N ALA A 121 -9.17 -18.38 1.06
CA ALA A 121 -8.33 -18.64 2.24
C ALA A 121 -7.07 -17.74 2.24
N GLU A 122 -6.38 -17.65 1.11
CA GLU A 122 -5.23 -16.75 0.96
C GLU A 122 -5.62 -15.27 1.16
N LEU A 123 -6.79 -14.85 0.66
CA LEU A 123 -7.30 -13.50 0.88
C LEU A 123 -7.53 -13.20 2.37
N LEU A 124 -8.08 -14.16 3.11
CA LEU A 124 -8.34 -14.01 4.54
C LEU A 124 -7.04 -13.87 5.33
N ASP A 125 -6.10 -14.79 5.10
CA ASP A 125 -4.79 -14.82 5.77
C ASP A 125 -3.98 -13.56 5.44
N TRP A 126 -3.94 -13.19 4.17
CA TRP A 126 -3.27 -11.97 3.70
C TRP A 126 -3.86 -10.72 4.34
N SER A 127 -5.19 -10.60 4.40
CA SER A 127 -5.87 -9.44 4.99
C SER A 127 -5.56 -9.29 6.47
N ARG A 128 -5.42 -10.41 7.21
CA ARG A 128 -5.00 -10.40 8.61
C ARG A 128 -3.54 -9.98 8.74
N ARG A 129 -2.68 -10.48 7.86
CA ARG A 129 -1.23 -10.21 7.86
C ARG A 129 -0.91 -8.73 7.60
N ILE A 130 -1.63 -8.06 6.70
CA ILE A 130 -1.49 -6.61 6.46
C ILE A 130 -2.18 -5.74 7.52
N GLY A 131 -2.84 -6.36 8.52
CA GLY A 131 -3.56 -5.65 9.59
C GLY A 131 -4.85 -4.95 9.13
N LEU A 132 -5.42 -5.36 7.99
CA LEU A 132 -6.70 -4.84 7.50
C LEU A 132 -7.88 -5.31 8.37
N ILE A 133 -7.75 -6.53 8.90
CA ILE A 133 -8.73 -7.17 9.78
C ILE A 133 -8.05 -7.64 11.07
N ASP A 134 -8.82 -7.73 12.15
CA ASP A 134 -8.37 -8.32 13.41
C ASP A 134 -8.79 -9.80 13.55
N LEU A 135 -8.54 -10.41 14.72
CA LEU A 135 -8.91 -11.80 14.97
C LEU A 135 -10.43 -12.03 15.02
N ARG A 136 -11.20 -11.04 15.47
CA ARG A 136 -12.67 -11.14 15.55
C ARG A 136 -13.26 -11.10 14.15
N ASP A 137 -12.82 -10.13 13.35
CA ASP A 137 -13.17 -10.02 11.94
C ASP A 137 -12.84 -11.34 11.23
N HIS A 138 -11.63 -11.86 11.42
CA HIS A 138 -11.18 -13.12 10.82
C HIS A 138 -12.15 -14.28 11.12
N SER A 139 -12.45 -14.55 12.39
CA SER A 139 -13.36 -15.65 12.76
C SER A 139 -14.78 -15.47 12.20
N ALA A 140 -15.30 -14.24 12.18
CA ALA A 140 -16.63 -13.97 11.63
C ALA A 140 -16.69 -14.16 10.10
N ILE A 141 -15.66 -13.70 9.38
CA ILE A 141 -15.52 -13.89 7.94
C ILE A 141 -15.39 -15.38 7.64
N GLU A 142 -14.50 -16.08 8.33
CA GLU A 142 -14.24 -17.51 8.12
C GLU A 142 -15.50 -18.35 8.34
N GLY A 143 -16.25 -18.09 9.42
CA GLY A 143 -17.54 -18.74 9.68
C GLY A 143 -18.54 -18.51 8.54
N THR A 144 -18.66 -17.27 8.08
CA THR A 144 -19.57 -16.90 6.99
C THR A 144 -19.17 -17.58 5.68
N TRP A 145 -17.89 -17.50 5.30
CA TRP A 145 -17.37 -18.07 4.05
C TRP A 145 -17.41 -19.60 4.03
N ARG A 146 -17.20 -20.24 5.18
CA ARG A 146 -17.36 -21.70 5.32
C ARG A 146 -18.82 -22.13 5.09
N SER A 147 -19.78 -21.35 5.59
CA SER A 147 -21.21 -21.64 5.43
C SER A 147 -21.76 -21.28 4.03
N ALA A 148 -21.12 -20.34 3.34
CA ALA A 148 -21.55 -19.80 2.05
C ALA A 148 -20.34 -19.54 1.13
N PRO A 149 -19.75 -20.58 0.52
CA PRO A 149 -18.54 -20.48 -0.31
C PRO A 149 -18.68 -19.53 -1.52
N GLU A 150 -19.89 -19.37 -2.04
CA GLU A 150 -20.20 -18.45 -3.14
C GLU A 150 -20.01 -16.98 -2.74
N LEU A 151 -20.22 -16.63 -1.46
CA LEU A 151 -19.92 -15.30 -0.94
C LEU A 151 -18.41 -15.07 -0.83
N ALA A 152 -17.65 -16.10 -0.47
CA ALA A 152 -16.19 -16.08 -0.45
C ALA A 152 -15.62 -15.85 -1.85
N ALA A 153 -16.13 -16.58 -2.86
CA ALA A 153 -15.75 -16.40 -4.25
C ALA A 153 -16.10 -14.99 -4.78
N LYS A 154 -17.27 -14.45 -4.44
CA LYS A 154 -17.66 -13.06 -4.77
C LYS A 154 -16.74 -12.03 -4.12
N ALA A 155 -16.35 -12.23 -2.86
CA ALA A 155 -15.44 -11.34 -2.15
C ALA A 155 -14.04 -11.34 -2.76
N LEU A 156 -13.54 -12.52 -3.17
CA LEU A 156 -12.29 -12.65 -3.92
C LEU A 156 -12.38 -11.92 -5.25
N GLY A 157 -13.41 -12.19 -6.07
CA GLY A 157 -13.59 -11.51 -7.36
C GLY A 157 -13.66 -9.99 -7.24
N ALA A 158 -14.40 -9.48 -6.25
CA ALA A 158 -14.45 -8.05 -5.94
C ALA A 158 -13.07 -7.47 -5.59
N THR A 159 -12.30 -8.21 -4.77
CA THR A 159 -10.95 -7.81 -4.37
C THR A 159 -9.99 -7.76 -5.55
N LEU A 160 -10.03 -8.76 -6.44
CA LEU A 160 -9.21 -8.80 -7.65
C LEU A 160 -9.57 -7.65 -8.60
N GLU A 161 -10.85 -7.32 -8.76
CA GLU A 161 -11.24 -6.15 -9.55
C GLU A 161 -10.72 -4.83 -8.96
N ILE A 162 -10.76 -4.66 -7.64
CA ILE A 162 -10.19 -3.50 -6.95
C ILE A 162 -8.67 -3.45 -7.18
N ARG A 163 -7.99 -4.59 -7.09
CA ARG A 163 -6.53 -4.73 -7.34
C ARG A 163 -6.17 -4.23 -8.74
N GLU A 164 -6.85 -4.75 -9.76
CA GLU A 164 -6.55 -4.42 -11.16
C GLU A 164 -6.94 -2.97 -11.49
N ALA A 165 -8.09 -2.48 -11.01
CA ALA A 165 -8.48 -1.08 -11.19
C ALA A 165 -7.49 -0.11 -10.52
N THR A 166 -7.03 -0.43 -9.30
CA THR A 166 -6.04 0.39 -8.57
C THR A 166 -4.71 0.43 -9.31
N TYR A 167 -4.24 -0.71 -9.81
CA TYR A 167 -3.02 -0.77 -10.61
C TYR A 167 -3.13 0.05 -11.90
N ASP A 168 -4.23 -0.11 -12.65
CA ASP A 168 -4.46 0.62 -13.90
C ASP A 168 -4.48 2.15 -13.71
N VAL A 169 -4.97 2.62 -12.55
CA VAL A 169 -4.96 4.05 -12.19
C VAL A 169 -3.56 4.54 -11.82
N LEU A 170 -2.83 3.78 -11.00
CA LEU A 170 -1.59 4.24 -10.36
C LEU A 170 -0.32 3.95 -11.18
N ALA A 171 -0.24 2.81 -11.85
CA ALA A 171 0.99 2.40 -12.55
C ALA A 171 1.46 3.41 -13.61
N PRO A 172 0.58 4.00 -14.46
CA PRO A 172 1.01 5.02 -15.43
C PRO A 172 1.55 6.31 -14.78
N ARG A 173 1.27 6.53 -13.50
CA ARG A 173 1.67 7.72 -12.74
C ARG A 173 2.89 7.47 -11.85
N ALA A 174 3.34 6.22 -11.73
CA ALA A 174 4.52 5.88 -10.95
C ALA A 174 5.77 6.34 -11.70
N ALA A 175 6.60 7.16 -11.05
CA ALA A 175 7.81 7.68 -11.69
C ALA A 175 8.73 6.52 -12.13
N GLY A 176 9.08 6.48 -13.41
CA GLY A 176 9.96 5.47 -13.99
C GLY A 176 9.26 4.24 -14.58
N ALA A 177 7.92 4.15 -14.58
CA ALA A 177 7.20 3.14 -15.34
C ALA A 177 7.15 3.54 -16.83
N VAL A 178 7.89 2.83 -17.69
CA VAL A 178 7.77 2.94 -19.15
C VAL A 178 6.44 2.31 -19.55
N VAL A 179 5.48 3.12 -20.00
CA VAL A 179 4.22 2.63 -20.54
C VAL A 179 4.37 2.56 -22.06
N ALA A 180 4.65 1.38 -22.59
CA ALA A 180 4.34 1.09 -23.98
C ALA A 180 2.81 0.97 -24.10
N ILE A 181 2.21 1.75 -24.99
CA ILE A 181 0.77 1.75 -25.22
C ILE A 181 0.55 0.90 -26.46
N ASP A 182 0.18 -0.37 -26.31
CA ASP A 182 -0.38 -1.13 -27.44
C ASP A 182 -1.38 -2.20 -26.97
N GLY A 183 -2.50 -2.32 -27.69
CA GLY A 183 -3.23 -3.59 -27.81
C GLY A 183 -4.64 -3.70 -27.23
N VAL A 184 -4.95 -3.13 -26.06
CA VAL A 184 -6.32 -3.11 -25.53
C VAL A 184 -6.58 -1.75 -24.88
N LYS A 185 -7.56 -0.99 -25.40
CA LYS A 185 -8.02 0.28 -24.83
C LYS A 185 -8.72 0.06 -23.47
N ARG A 186 -8.00 -0.37 -22.43
CA ARG A 186 -8.40 -0.07 -21.05
C ARG A 186 -8.07 1.40 -20.82
N SER A 187 -9.01 2.27 -21.21
CA SER A 187 -8.87 3.70 -20.97
C SER A 187 -8.76 3.92 -19.45
N GLN A 188 -7.96 4.91 -19.02
CA GLN A 188 -7.90 5.26 -17.60
C GLN A 188 -9.29 5.57 -17.04
N GLY A 189 -10.19 6.15 -17.85
CA GLY A 189 -11.59 6.37 -17.49
C GLY A 189 -12.29 5.09 -17.02
N SER A 190 -12.12 3.98 -17.74
CA SER A 190 -12.70 2.69 -17.34
C SER A 190 -12.17 2.16 -16.00
N ALA A 191 -10.93 2.50 -15.62
CA ALA A 191 -10.34 2.05 -14.35
C ALA A 191 -10.92 2.84 -13.16
N PHE A 192 -11.08 4.15 -13.31
CA PHE A 192 -11.78 4.98 -12.33
C PHE A 192 -13.24 4.55 -12.16
N GLU A 193 -13.95 4.26 -13.26
CA GLU A 193 -15.33 3.77 -13.21
C GLU A 193 -15.47 2.46 -12.42
N ARG A 194 -14.58 1.48 -12.68
CA ARG A 194 -14.57 0.21 -11.93
C ARG A 194 -14.33 0.43 -10.44
N LEU A 195 -13.38 1.30 -10.09
CA LEU A 195 -13.09 1.63 -8.69
C LEU A 195 -14.29 2.34 -8.03
N MET A 196 -14.92 3.28 -8.74
CA MET A 196 -16.10 4.01 -8.26
C MET A 196 -17.31 3.10 -8.09
N LEU A 197 -17.52 2.12 -8.96
CA LEU A 197 -18.60 1.14 -8.81
C LEU A 197 -18.41 0.30 -7.55
N ARG A 198 -17.18 -0.20 -7.32
CA ARG A 198 -16.83 -0.96 -6.12
C ARG A 198 -16.98 -0.12 -4.86
N TRP A 199 -16.55 1.14 -4.90
CA TRP A 199 -16.68 2.08 -3.79
C TRP A 199 -18.14 2.39 -3.47
N SER A 200 -18.97 2.63 -4.48
CA SER A 200 -20.40 2.90 -4.31
C SER A 200 -21.13 1.72 -3.65
N ALA A 201 -20.77 0.48 -4.03
CA ALA A 201 -21.31 -0.72 -3.39
C ALA A 201 -20.89 -0.83 -1.92
N ALA A 202 -19.62 -0.54 -1.59
CA ALA A 202 -19.13 -0.53 -0.21
C ALA A 202 -19.78 0.58 0.63
N ALA A 203 -19.94 1.77 0.05
CA ALA A 203 -20.62 2.90 0.68
C ALA A 203 -22.08 2.57 1.01
N ALA A 204 -22.80 1.89 0.11
CA ALA A 204 -24.17 1.45 0.35
C ALA A 204 -24.32 0.43 1.50
N ARG A 205 -23.23 -0.27 1.88
CA ARG A 205 -23.18 -1.18 3.04
C ARG A 205 -22.56 -0.55 4.29
N SER A 206 -22.06 0.67 4.20
CA SER A 206 -21.42 1.36 5.31
C SER A 206 -22.47 1.98 6.24
N MET A 207 -22.10 2.19 7.50
CA MET A 207 -22.98 2.78 8.52
C MET A 207 -22.32 3.98 9.18
N LEU A 208 -23.09 5.04 9.42
CA LEU A 208 -22.67 6.12 10.31
C LEU A 208 -23.08 5.77 11.74
N ILE A 209 -22.12 5.73 12.65
CA ILE A 209 -22.33 5.51 14.08
C ILE A 209 -21.93 6.76 14.87
N PRO A 210 -22.47 7.00 16.08
CA PRO A 210 -22.00 8.07 16.94
C PRO A 210 -20.49 7.98 17.21
N GLY A 211 -19.78 9.10 17.09
CA GLY A 211 -18.35 9.15 17.37
C GLY A 211 -18.04 8.86 18.84
N ALA A 212 -17.09 7.96 19.10
CA ALA A 212 -16.65 7.67 20.46
C ALA A 212 -15.89 8.86 21.10
N ASP A 213 -15.26 9.70 20.27
CA ASP A 213 -14.56 10.91 20.67
C ASP A 213 -15.32 12.13 20.15
N ARG A 214 -16.06 12.79 21.05
CA ARG A 214 -16.88 13.97 20.72
C ARG A 214 -16.06 15.18 20.29
N GLU A 215 -14.77 15.23 20.59
CA GLU A 215 -13.89 16.33 20.15
C GLU A 215 -13.41 16.16 18.70
N ARG A 216 -13.42 14.92 18.19
CA ARG A 216 -13.02 14.61 16.80
C ARG A 216 -14.17 14.68 15.80
N GLY A 217 -15.41 14.55 16.26
CA GLY A 217 -16.59 14.66 15.43
C GLY A 217 -17.84 14.02 16.05
N VAL A 218 -18.96 14.23 15.38
CA VAL A 218 -20.28 13.72 15.83
C VAL A 218 -20.53 12.27 15.44
N ALA A 219 -19.90 11.79 14.36
CA ALA A 219 -20.11 10.46 13.81
C ALA A 219 -18.83 9.86 13.20
N GLU A 220 -18.78 8.53 13.14
CA GLU A 220 -17.77 7.73 12.46
C GLU A 220 -18.43 6.88 11.38
N LEU A 221 -17.81 6.83 10.19
CA LEU A 221 -18.23 5.94 9.11
C LEU A 221 -17.58 4.57 9.31
N VAL A 222 -18.40 3.56 9.55
CA VAL A 222 -17.99 2.15 9.65
C VAL A 222 -18.15 1.48 8.30
N VAL A 223 -17.04 0.95 7.78
CA VAL A 223 -16.96 0.23 6.50
C VAL A 223 -16.72 -1.26 6.77
N GLY A 224 -17.34 -2.12 5.97
CA GLY A 224 -17.22 -3.57 6.12
C GLY A 224 -18.07 -4.09 7.29
N THR A 225 -19.35 -3.73 7.30
CA THR A 225 -20.33 -4.13 8.33
C THR A 225 -20.84 -5.56 8.15
N SER A 226 -20.66 -6.14 6.95
CA SER A 226 -21.01 -7.52 6.62
C SER A 226 -19.76 -8.39 6.53
N PRO A 227 -19.61 -9.47 7.32
CA PRO A 227 -18.47 -10.38 7.22
C PRO A 227 -18.24 -10.91 5.80
N ALA A 228 -19.32 -11.12 5.02
CA ALA A 228 -19.20 -11.60 3.65
C ALA A 228 -18.47 -10.64 2.69
N GLN A 229 -18.50 -9.33 2.94
CA GLN A 229 -17.94 -8.28 2.07
C GLN A 229 -16.93 -7.37 2.77
N LEU A 230 -16.59 -7.65 4.02
CA LEU A 230 -15.78 -6.79 4.87
C LEU A 230 -14.42 -6.45 4.23
N ILE A 231 -13.71 -7.46 3.72
CA ILE A 231 -12.39 -7.30 3.09
C ILE A 231 -12.44 -6.40 1.85
N PRO A 232 -13.22 -6.70 0.79
CA PRO A 232 -13.28 -5.83 -0.39
C PRO A 232 -13.81 -4.42 -0.07
N ASP A 233 -14.72 -4.27 0.89
CA ASP A 233 -15.24 -2.97 1.31
C ASP A 233 -14.16 -2.08 1.93
N ARG A 234 -13.35 -2.63 2.85
CA ARG A 234 -12.24 -1.87 3.44
C ARG A 234 -11.14 -1.58 2.42
N LEU A 235 -10.85 -2.53 1.52
CA LEU A 235 -9.82 -2.35 0.48
C LEU A 235 -10.21 -1.28 -0.54
N VAL A 236 -11.47 -1.22 -0.98
CA VAL A 236 -11.87 -0.18 -1.95
C VAL A 236 -11.86 1.21 -1.33
N VAL A 237 -12.23 1.35 -0.05
CA VAL A 237 -12.12 2.63 0.65
C VAL A 237 -10.66 3.06 0.77
N ALA A 238 -9.76 2.13 1.14
CA ALA A 238 -8.33 2.41 1.16
C ALA A 238 -7.79 2.78 -0.24
N ALA A 239 -8.21 2.08 -1.29
CA ALA A 239 -7.79 2.37 -2.66
C ALA A 239 -8.25 3.77 -3.12
N VAL A 240 -9.51 4.12 -2.87
CA VAL A 240 -10.03 5.46 -3.19
C VAL A 240 -9.31 6.54 -2.38
N GLU A 241 -9.04 6.31 -1.10
CA GLU A 241 -8.25 7.24 -0.28
C GLU A 241 -6.85 7.46 -0.86
N LEU A 242 -6.13 6.38 -1.19
CA LEU A 242 -4.81 6.46 -1.80
C LEU A 242 -4.85 7.24 -3.11
N VAL A 243 -5.76 6.89 -4.02
CA VAL A 243 -5.88 7.56 -5.33
C VAL A 243 -6.17 9.07 -5.17
N ARG A 244 -6.92 9.46 -4.14
CA ARG A 244 -7.25 10.86 -3.86
C ARG A 244 -6.13 11.65 -3.20
N THR A 245 -5.25 11.00 -2.45
CA THR A 245 -4.31 11.67 -1.53
C THR A 245 -2.85 11.43 -1.83
N VAL A 246 -2.51 10.43 -2.67
CA VAL A 246 -1.12 10.10 -2.96
C VAL A 246 -0.42 11.24 -3.68
N GLU A 247 0.73 11.63 -3.14
CA GLU A 247 1.64 12.52 -3.85
C GLU A 247 2.38 11.73 -4.93
N LEU A 248 2.16 12.05 -6.21
CA LEU A 248 2.77 11.30 -7.32
C LEU A 248 4.31 11.26 -7.25
N ARG A 249 4.93 12.29 -6.65
CA ARG A 249 6.38 12.31 -6.42
C ARG A 249 6.87 11.22 -5.46
N GLN A 250 6.00 10.71 -4.58
CA GLN A 250 6.31 9.62 -3.65
C GLN A 250 5.99 8.26 -4.26
N LEU A 251 5.11 8.19 -5.27
CA LEU A 251 4.75 6.94 -5.93
C LEU A 251 5.88 6.50 -6.88
N ARG A 252 6.40 5.30 -6.65
CA ARG A 252 7.48 4.68 -7.41
C ARG A 252 7.10 3.27 -7.85
N ALA A 253 7.68 2.84 -8.96
CA ALA A 253 7.67 1.45 -9.39
C ALA A 253 9.08 0.86 -9.25
N CYS A 254 9.17 -0.39 -8.82
CA CYS A 254 10.45 -1.09 -8.76
C CYS A 254 10.96 -1.37 -10.19
N PRO A 255 12.19 -0.96 -10.56
CA PRO A 255 12.67 -1.01 -11.95
C PRO A 255 12.86 -2.45 -12.43
N VAL A 256 12.03 -2.89 -13.37
CA VAL A 256 12.05 -4.25 -13.93
C VAL A 256 13.32 -4.48 -14.75
N ASP A 257 13.73 -3.48 -15.53
CA ASP A 257 14.96 -3.52 -16.33
C ASP A 257 16.22 -3.74 -15.47
N ASP A 258 16.17 -3.38 -14.19
CA ASP A 258 17.23 -3.60 -13.19
C ASP A 258 17.12 -4.96 -12.46
N GLY A 259 16.18 -5.82 -12.83
CA GLY A 259 15.89 -7.10 -12.16
C GLY A 259 15.00 -6.91 -10.93
N GLY A 260 14.27 -5.79 -10.87
CA GLY A 260 13.23 -5.52 -9.89
C GLY A 260 11.91 -6.19 -10.23
N CYS A 261 10.98 -6.19 -9.28
CA CYS A 261 9.71 -6.92 -9.39
C CYS A 261 8.54 -6.11 -9.97
N GLY A 262 8.73 -4.85 -10.39
CA GLY A 262 7.63 -4.01 -10.90
C GLY A 262 6.63 -3.49 -9.84
N TRP A 263 6.75 -3.92 -8.58
CA TRP A 263 5.86 -3.49 -7.49
C TRP A 263 5.84 -1.97 -7.29
N LEU A 264 4.66 -1.47 -6.92
CA LEU A 264 4.43 -0.07 -6.61
C LEU A 264 4.64 0.18 -5.11
N PHE A 265 5.30 1.28 -4.76
CA PHE A 265 5.54 1.64 -3.36
C PHE A 265 5.59 3.15 -3.14
N LEU A 266 5.34 3.57 -1.89
CA LEU A 266 5.57 4.93 -1.44
C LEU A 266 7.01 5.13 -0.98
N ASP A 267 7.70 6.08 -1.61
CA ASP A 267 9.00 6.56 -1.19
C ASP A 267 8.85 7.60 -0.08
N ARG A 268 8.97 7.13 1.16
CA ARG A 268 9.01 7.96 2.37
C ARG A 268 10.45 8.29 2.82
N SER A 269 11.45 8.05 1.97
CA SER A 269 12.83 8.43 2.31
C SER A 269 12.95 9.95 2.38
N ARG A 270 13.83 10.45 3.25
CA ARG A 270 14.03 11.89 3.49
C ARG A 270 14.23 12.70 2.20
N ASN A 271 14.87 12.10 1.20
CA ASN A 271 15.24 12.77 -0.05
C ASN A 271 14.43 12.27 -1.27
N GLY A 272 13.44 11.38 -1.09
CA GLY A 272 12.70 10.78 -2.21
C GLY A 272 13.58 10.02 -3.20
N SER A 273 14.64 9.37 -2.69
CA SER A 273 15.70 8.72 -3.47
C SER A 273 15.60 7.19 -3.50
N ARG A 274 14.55 6.59 -2.94
CA ARG A 274 14.37 5.14 -2.95
C ARG A 274 13.90 4.71 -4.33
N ARG A 275 14.74 3.96 -5.04
CA ARG A 275 14.39 3.39 -6.36
C ARG A 275 13.98 1.91 -6.34
N TRP A 276 14.13 1.19 -5.22
CA TRP A 276 13.79 -0.23 -5.11
C TRP A 276 12.73 -0.44 -4.02
N CYS A 277 11.77 -1.33 -4.27
CA CYS A 277 10.74 -1.66 -3.28
C CYS A 277 11.32 -2.29 -2.01
N ALA A 278 12.51 -2.87 -2.05
CA ALA A 278 13.28 -3.27 -0.88
C ALA A 278 14.76 -3.28 -1.25
N MET A 279 15.60 -2.65 -0.42
CA MET A 279 17.04 -2.62 -0.64
C MET A 279 17.63 -4.02 -0.48
N GLU A 280 17.17 -4.77 0.52
CA GLU A 280 17.67 -6.10 0.86
C GLU A 280 17.50 -7.12 -0.27
N ASP A 281 16.51 -6.94 -1.15
CA ASP A 281 16.23 -7.89 -2.25
C ASP A 281 16.44 -7.29 -3.61
N CYS A 282 15.48 -6.51 -4.12
CA CYS A 282 15.57 -5.95 -5.46
C CYS A 282 16.84 -5.11 -5.58
N GLY A 283 17.20 -4.36 -4.53
CA GLY A 283 18.45 -3.59 -4.50
C GLY A 283 19.71 -4.46 -4.53
N THR A 284 19.76 -5.52 -3.73
CA THR A 284 20.87 -6.47 -3.71
C THR A 284 20.98 -7.27 -5.00
N ARG A 285 19.87 -7.77 -5.54
CA ARG A 285 19.82 -8.48 -6.84
C ARG A 285 20.33 -7.60 -7.97
N ALA A 286 19.89 -6.35 -8.03
CA ALA A 286 20.38 -5.39 -9.02
C ALA A 286 21.90 -5.16 -8.89
N LYS A 287 22.43 -5.03 -7.66
CA LYS A 287 23.88 -4.90 -7.41
C LYS A 287 24.66 -6.12 -7.88
N ILE A 288 24.19 -7.33 -7.56
CA ILE A 288 24.82 -8.59 -7.96
C ILE A 288 24.85 -8.70 -9.49
N ARG A 289 23.73 -8.42 -10.15
CA ARG A 289 23.63 -8.48 -11.62
C ARG A 289 24.62 -7.52 -12.30
N LYS A 290 24.65 -6.27 -11.86
CA LYS A 290 25.56 -5.24 -12.40
C LYS A 290 27.03 -5.60 -12.18
N LEU A 291 27.37 -6.21 -11.05
CA LEU A 291 28.73 -6.73 -10.81
C LEU A 291 29.07 -7.87 -11.77
N GLY A 292 28.13 -8.78 -12.02
CA GLY A 292 28.28 -9.87 -13.00
C GLY A 292 28.46 -9.37 -14.43
N GLU A 293 27.67 -8.39 -14.86
CA GLU A 293 27.80 -7.73 -16.18
C GLU A 293 29.17 -7.09 -16.35
N ARG A 294 29.66 -6.36 -15.34
CA ARG A 294 31.02 -5.77 -15.35
C ARG A 294 32.10 -6.84 -15.45
N ARG A 295 32.01 -7.90 -14.65
CA ARG A 295 32.98 -9.01 -14.69
C ARG A 295 33.02 -9.68 -16.06
N ARG A 296 31.88 -9.93 -16.69
CA ARG A 296 31.79 -10.47 -18.06
C ARG A 296 32.38 -9.52 -19.11
N ALA A 297 32.12 -8.22 -18.98
CA ALA A 297 32.67 -7.22 -19.88
C ALA A 297 34.19 -7.08 -19.76
N THR A 298 34.77 -7.37 -18.59
CA THR A 298 36.23 -7.40 -18.38
C THR A 298 36.87 -8.74 -18.76
N ALA A 299 36.09 -9.83 -18.77
CA ALA A 299 36.52 -11.18 -19.14
C ALA A 299 36.42 -11.47 -20.65
N VAL A 300 36.80 -10.51 -21.50
CA VAL A 300 36.95 -10.73 -22.94
C VAL A 300 38.04 -11.80 -23.17
N PRO A 301 37.86 -12.77 -24.09
CA PRO A 301 38.74 -13.92 -24.22
C PRO A 301 40.13 -13.50 -24.70
N GLN A 302 41.20 -14.04 -24.10
CA GLN A 302 42.46 -14.14 -24.80
C GLN A 302 42.30 -15.18 -25.91
N SER A 303 42.51 -14.72 -27.14
CA SER A 303 42.50 -15.46 -28.41
C SER A 303 43.32 -16.74 -28.38
#